data_AF-L9WKC7-F1
#
_entry.id   AF-L9WKC7-F1
#
_cell.length_a   1.000
_cell.length_b   1.000
_cell.length_c   1.000
_cell.angle_alpha   90.00
_cell.angle_beta   90.00
_cell.angle_gamma   90.00
#
_symmetry.space_group_name_H-M   'P 1'
#
loop_
_entity.id
_entity.type
_entity.pdbx_description
1 polymer ?
#
loop_
_entity_poly.entity_id
_entity_poly.type
_entity_poly.pdbx_seq_one_letter_code
_entity_poly.pdbx_strand_id
1 'polypeptide(L)'
;GATPGLLAFWRENGYRTVHVSTTRNDASGEYSALMLAPTSDAGRELHDRHADWFARRFAAVCTDALADLEPDVARAALRSVDGDAAPELELTDHEWRVVAGAAYGPGLFDADPGPFRPLVVRYVVEEPDEIDLTDREERLLVMRALQARDWDSVADSLAYHSTSQCMRALGDALRPLVDRYGGDAALEVRERFLDT
;
A
#
# COMPACT_ATOMS: atom_id res chain seq x y z
N GLY A 1 5.77 -6.90 -19.71
CA GLY A 1 5.90 -6.30 -18.37
C GLY A 1 4.65 -6.53 -17.58
N ALA A 2 4.75 -6.26 -16.28
CA ALA A 2 3.61 -6.12 -15.39
C ALA A 2 2.94 -4.78 -15.64
N THR A 3 1.96 -4.74 -16.55
CA THR A 3 1.08 -3.57 -16.72
C THR A 3 -0.17 -3.74 -15.85
N PRO A 4 -0.84 -2.66 -15.42
CA PRO A 4 -2.01 -2.78 -14.54
C PRO A 4 -3.12 -3.64 -15.15
N GLY A 5 -3.41 -3.45 -16.44
CA GLY A 5 -4.44 -4.22 -17.15
C GLY A 5 -4.11 -5.71 -17.27
N LEU A 6 -2.83 -6.08 -17.43
CA LEU A 6 -2.43 -7.49 -17.51
C LEU A 6 -2.54 -8.18 -16.15
N LEU A 7 -2.14 -7.49 -15.08
CA LEU A 7 -2.28 -8.00 -13.71
C LEU A 7 -3.76 -8.22 -13.35
N ALA A 8 -4.62 -7.24 -13.66
CA ALA A 8 -6.06 -7.35 -13.47
C ALA A 8 -6.66 -8.53 -14.25
N PHE A 9 -6.30 -8.68 -15.53
CA PHE A 9 -6.74 -9.80 -16.36
C PHE A 9 -6.39 -11.16 -15.73
N TRP A 10 -5.14 -11.33 -15.27
CA TRP A 10 -4.73 -12.59 -14.64
C TRP A 10 -5.42 -12.83 -13.30
N ARG A 11 -5.60 -11.76 -12.50
CA ARG A 11 -6.37 -11.80 -11.24
C ARG A 11 -7.80 -12.31 -11.46
N GLU A 12 -8.48 -11.78 -12.46
CA GLU A 12 -9.84 -12.18 -12.87
C GLU A 12 -9.90 -13.64 -13.34
N ASN A 13 -8.78 -14.17 -13.85
CA ASN A 13 -8.64 -15.57 -14.25
C ASN A 13 -8.11 -16.48 -13.13
N GLY A 14 -8.14 -16.03 -11.88
CA GLY A 14 -7.80 -16.84 -10.70
C GLY A 14 -6.30 -16.97 -10.41
N TYR A 15 -5.45 -16.21 -11.10
CA TYR A 15 -4.04 -16.10 -10.74
C TYR A 15 -3.85 -15.07 -9.63
N ARG A 16 -2.80 -15.26 -8.81
CA ARG A 16 -2.45 -14.37 -7.72
C ARG A 16 -0.97 -14.03 -7.72
N THR A 17 -0.64 -12.77 -7.46
CA THR A 17 0.74 -12.28 -7.45
C THR A 17 1.51 -12.83 -6.28
N VAL A 18 2.70 -13.36 -6.56
CA VAL A 18 3.63 -13.86 -5.54
C VAL A 18 5.02 -13.23 -5.64
N HIS A 19 5.30 -12.43 -6.67
CA HIS A 19 6.57 -11.73 -6.84
C HIS A 19 6.48 -10.64 -7.91
N VAL A 20 7.24 -9.56 -7.72
CA VAL A 20 7.61 -8.61 -8.78
C VAL A 20 9.14 -8.59 -8.85
N SER A 21 9.70 -8.72 -10.06
CA SER A 21 11.14 -8.72 -10.30
C SER A 21 11.76 -7.42 -9.85
N THR A 22 12.98 -7.47 -9.30
CA THR A 22 13.72 -6.27 -8.89
C THR A 22 14.56 -5.68 -10.03
N THR A 23 14.65 -6.39 -11.14
CA THR A 23 15.29 -5.91 -12.37
C THR A 23 14.26 -5.71 -13.47
N ARG A 24 14.51 -4.67 -14.28
CA ARG A 24 13.76 -4.41 -15.51
C ARG A 24 14.24 -5.35 -16.59
N ASN A 25 13.34 -5.77 -17.48
CA ASN A 25 13.70 -6.55 -18.65
C ASN A 25 14.50 -5.67 -19.63
N ASP A 26 15.66 -6.14 -20.11
CA ASP A 26 16.54 -5.34 -21.00
C ASP A 26 15.89 -4.94 -22.32
N ALA A 27 14.91 -5.72 -22.82
CA ALA A 27 14.24 -5.45 -24.09
C ALA A 27 13.04 -4.51 -23.94
N SER A 28 12.25 -4.64 -22.85
CA SER A 28 11.04 -3.83 -22.65
C SER A 28 11.19 -2.67 -21.67
N GLY A 29 12.23 -2.67 -20.83
CA GLY A 29 12.41 -1.70 -19.74
C GLY A 29 11.40 -1.86 -18.59
N GLU A 30 10.54 -2.87 -18.62
CA GLU A 30 9.47 -3.07 -17.65
C GLU A 30 9.86 -4.09 -16.57
N TYR A 31 9.27 -3.95 -15.39
CA TYR A 31 9.27 -5.00 -14.37
C TYR A 31 8.39 -6.18 -14.79
N SER A 32 8.70 -7.36 -14.30
CA SER A 32 7.91 -8.58 -14.51
C SER A 32 7.25 -9.00 -13.21
N ALA A 33 6.02 -9.51 -13.28
CA ALA A 33 5.34 -10.10 -12.13
C ALA A 33 5.21 -11.62 -12.34
N LEU A 34 5.39 -12.37 -11.26
CA LEU A 34 5.06 -13.80 -11.20
C LEU A 34 3.72 -13.95 -10.49
N MET A 35 2.80 -14.64 -11.14
CA MET A 35 1.49 -14.97 -10.59
C MET A 35 1.25 -16.47 -10.69
N LEU A 36 0.57 -17.05 -9.70
CA LEU A 36 0.28 -18.49 -9.63
C LEU A 36 -1.23 -18.72 -9.53
N ALA A 37 -1.69 -19.81 -10.15
CA ALA A 37 -3.03 -20.38 -9.96
C ALA A 37 -2.84 -21.86 -9.56
N PRO A 38 -2.76 -22.17 -8.26
CA PRO A 38 -2.33 -23.50 -7.81
C PRO A 38 -3.38 -24.58 -8.11
N THR A 39 -2.96 -25.71 -8.67
CA THR A 39 -3.84 -26.84 -9.04
C THR A 39 -3.67 -28.09 -8.16
N SER A 40 -2.88 -28.00 -7.08
CA SER A 40 -2.60 -29.09 -6.14
C SER A 40 -2.34 -28.54 -4.74
N ASP A 41 -2.37 -29.38 -3.70
CA ASP A 41 -2.04 -28.99 -2.32
C ASP A 41 -0.63 -28.41 -2.20
N ALA A 42 0.37 -29.10 -2.76
CA ALA A 42 1.74 -28.61 -2.79
C ALA A 42 1.88 -27.27 -3.55
N GLY A 43 1.05 -27.07 -4.58
CA GLY A 43 0.97 -25.79 -5.30
C GLY A 43 0.40 -24.67 -4.43
N ARG A 44 -0.64 -24.96 -3.64
CA ARG A 44 -1.22 -24.01 -2.67
C ARG A 44 -0.21 -23.63 -1.60
N GLU A 45 0.46 -24.60 -0.98
CA GLU A 45 1.50 -24.33 0.02
C GLU A 45 2.67 -23.48 -0.54
N LEU A 46 3.04 -23.70 -1.81
CA LEU A 46 4.03 -22.87 -2.49
C LEU A 46 3.52 -21.45 -2.70
N HIS A 47 2.29 -21.33 -3.21
CA HIS A 47 1.64 -20.06 -3.46
C HIS A 47 1.53 -19.24 -2.17
N ASP A 48 0.92 -19.79 -1.12
CA ASP A 48 0.62 -19.08 0.13
C ASP A 48 1.90 -18.55 0.77
N ARG A 49 2.95 -19.39 0.86
CA ARG A 49 4.26 -18.98 1.38
C ARG A 49 4.88 -17.82 0.60
N HIS A 50 4.73 -17.79 -0.73
CA HIS A 50 5.31 -16.71 -1.53
C HIS A 50 4.43 -15.46 -1.55
N ALA A 51 3.10 -15.61 -1.49
CA ALA A 51 2.17 -14.50 -1.33
C ALA A 51 2.45 -13.74 -0.01
N ASP A 52 2.54 -14.46 1.11
CA ASP A 52 2.90 -13.90 2.42
C ASP A 52 4.25 -13.18 2.38
N TRP A 53 5.26 -13.84 1.82
CA TRP A 53 6.60 -13.27 1.74
C TRP A 53 6.64 -12.02 0.86
N PHE A 54 5.90 -12.03 -0.25
CA PHE A 54 5.79 -10.88 -1.15
C PHE A 54 5.12 -9.69 -0.49
N ALA A 55 3.93 -9.88 0.09
CA ALA A 55 3.19 -8.81 0.76
C ALA A 55 4.01 -8.19 1.90
N ARG A 56 4.59 -9.01 2.78
CA ARG A 56 5.40 -8.55 3.92
C ARG A 56 6.62 -7.72 3.52
N ARG A 57 7.30 -8.07 2.42
CA ARG A 57 8.52 -7.36 2.00
C ARG A 57 8.27 -6.21 1.02
N PHE A 58 7.05 -6.09 0.47
CA PHE A 58 6.77 -5.19 -0.65
C PHE A 58 7.20 -3.75 -0.37
N ALA A 59 6.80 -3.21 0.79
CA ALA A 59 7.14 -1.85 1.19
C ALA A 59 8.66 -1.59 1.28
N ALA A 60 9.43 -2.56 1.77
CA ALA A 60 10.89 -2.41 1.87
C ALA A 60 11.53 -2.37 0.47
N VAL A 61 11.09 -3.23 -0.44
CA VAL A 61 11.62 -3.27 -1.82
C VAL A 61 11.18 -2.04 -2.62
N CYS A 62 10.00 -1.48 -2.34
CA CYS A 62 9.53 -0.22 -2.92
C CYS A 62 10.38 0.99 -2.54
N THR A 63 11.21 0.93 -1.49
CA THR A 63 12.19 1.98 -1.20
C THR A 63 13.58 1.73 -1.80
N ASP A 64 13.76 0.59 -2.46
CA ASP A 64 15.03 0.15 -3.04
C ASP A 64 14.80 -0.18 -4.53
N ALA A 65 14.97 -1.43 -4.94
CA ALA A 65 14.92 -1.85 -6.34
C ALA A 65 13.59 -1.60 -7.08
N LEU A 66 12.50 -1.25 -6.37
CA LEU A 66 11.20 -0.88 -6.93
C LEU A 66 10.80 0.58 -6.63
N ALA A 67 11.75 1.45 -6.29
CA ALA A 67 11.50 2.87 -6.01
C ALA A 67 10.87 3.64 -7.20
N ASP A 68 11.21 3.23 -8.41
CA ASP A 68 10.73 3.80 -9.67
C ASP A 68 9.66 2.93 -10.35
N LEU A 69 9.13 1.91 -9.64
CA LEU A 69 7.95 1.17 -10.09
C LEU A 69 6.77 2.15 -10.27
N GLU A 70 6.03 1.99 -11.36
CA GLU A 70 4.86 2.85 -11.60
C GLU A 70 3.80 2.60 -10.51
N PRO A 71 3.23 3.66 -9.88
CA PRO A 71 2.32 3.49 -8.76
C PRO A 71 1.10 2.61 -9.07
N ASP A 72 0.57 2.68 -10.29
CA ASP A 72 -0.56 1.84 -10.70
C ASP A 72 -0.17 0.37 -10.90
N VAL A 73 1.07 0.09 -11.26
CA VAL A 73 1.60 -1.28 -11.30
C VAL A 73 1.76 -1.83 -9.89
N ALA A 74 2.27 -1.02 -8.96
CA ALA A 74 2.37 -1.41 -7.55
C ALA A 74 1.00 -1.74 -6.95
N ARG A 75 0.01 -0.87 -7.17
CA ARG A 75 -1.39 -1.09 -6.75
C ARG A 75 -1.95 -2.39 -7.35
N ALA A 76 -1.87 -2.55 -8.66
CA ALA A 76 -2.39 -3.73 -9.35
C ALA A 76 -1.70 -5.02 -8.90
N ALA A 77 -0.39 -4.98 -8.61
CA ALA A 77 0.36 -6.13 -8.12
C ALA A 77 -0.11 -6.56 -6.73
N LEU A 78 -0.24 -5.61 -5.79
CA LEU A 78 -0.74 -5.84 -4.43
C LEU A 78 -2.21 -6.29 -4.42
N ARG A 79 -3.09 -5.63 -5.17
CA ARG A 79 -4.50 -6.00 -5.34
C ARG A 79 -4.72 -7.38 -5.98
N SER A 80 -3.66 -7.95 -6.56
CA SER A 80 -3.67 -9.30 -7.14
C SER A 80 -3.05 -10.33 -6.22
N VAL A 81 -2.55 -9.95 -5.04
CA VAL A 81 -2.15 -10.89 -3.99
C VAL A 81 -3.40 -11.56 -3.42
N ASP A 82 -3.25 -12.77 -2.90
CA ASP A 82 -4.34 -13.41 -2.16
C ASP A 82 -4.66 -12.63 -0.88
N GLY A 83 -5.95 -12.45 -0.57
CA GLY A 83 -6.40 -11.67 0.58
C GLY A 83 -5.90 -12.24 1.90
N ASP A 84 -5.73 -13.56 2.00
CA ASP A 84 -5.22 -14.24 3.19
C ASP A 84 -3.74 -13.91 3.46
N ALA A 85 -3.01 -13.42 2.46
CA ALA A 85 -1.62 -13.01 2.58
C ALA A 85 -1.44 -11.53 2.96
N ALA A 86 -2.52 -10.80 3.23
CA ALA A 86 -2.44 -9.43 3.75
C ALA A 86 -1.66 -9.41 5.09
N PRO A 87 -0.71 -8.48 5.28
CA PRO A 87 0.09 -8.48 6.50
C PRO A 87 -0.76 -8.24 7.75
N GLU A 88 -0.43 -8.96 8.82
CA GLU A 88 -0.96 -8.68 10.14
C GLU A 88 -0.47 -7.31 10.62
N LEU A 89 -1.38 -6.54 11.24
CA LEU A 89 -1.06 -5.21 11.77
C LEU A 89 -0.64 -5.34 13.23
N GLU A 90 0.64 -5.67 13.43
CA GLU A 90 1.26 -5.73 14.77
C GLU A 90 1.73 -4.34 15.26
N LEU A 91 0.92 -3.31 15.05
CA LEU A 91 1.22 -1.95 15.52
C LEU A 91 0.94 -1.85 17.02
N THR A 92 1.90 -1.31 17.75
CA THR A 92 1.72 -0.92 19.15
C THR A 92 0.72 0.22 19.30
N ASP A 93 0.14 0.40 20.49
CA ASP A 93 -0.72 1.55 20.78
C ASP A 93 -0.04 2.90 20.48
N HIS A 94 1.29 2.99 20.65
CA HIS A 94 2.02 4.21 20.34
C HIS A 94 2.01 4.49 18.83
N GLU A 95 2.32 3.48 18.03
CA GLU A 95 2.32 3.58 16.57
C GLU A 95 0.91 3.87 16.03
N TRP A 96 -0.13 3.27 16.60
CA TRP A 96 -1.52 3.63 16.27
C TRP A 96 -1.86 5.08 16.58
N ARG A 97 -1.37 5.64 17.70
CA ARG A 97 -1.53 7.08 18.00
C ARG A 97 -0.78 7.96 17.01
N VAL A 98 0.37 7.53 16.49
CA VAL A 98 1.10 8.24 15.43
C VAL A 98 0.28 8.25 14.14
N VAL A 99 -0.22 7.09 13.71
CA VAL A 99 -1.04 6.98 12.49
C VAL A 99 -2.31 7.83 12.60
N ALA A 100 -3.07 7.68 13.69
CA ALA A 100 -4.29 8.46 13.91
C ALA A 100 -4.01 9.96 14.08
N GLY A 101 -2.90 10.32 14.71
CA GLY A 101 -2.45 11.70 14.86
C GLY A 101 -2.14 12.37 13.52
N ALA A 102 -1.60 11.63 12.55
CA ALA A 102 -1.38 12.14 11.19
C ALA A 102 -2.67 12.20 10.34
N ALA A 103 -3.64 11.31 10.61
CA ALA A 103 -4.91 11.28 9.89
C ALA A 103 -5.90 12.37 10.36
N TYR A 104 -6.00 12.58 11.68
CA TYR A 104 -7.01 13.45 12.30
C TYR A 104 -6.44 14.70 12.95
N GLY A 105 -5.17 14.69 13.33
CA GLY A 105 -4.55 15.74 14.14
C GLY A 105 -3.40 16.47 13.45
N PRO A 106 -2.56 17.16 14.23
CA PRO A 106 -1.37 17.86 13.72
C PRO A 106 -0.16 16.93 13.55
N GLY A 107 -0.34 15.61 13.66
CA GLY A 107 0.74 14.64 13.52
C GLY A 107 1.34 14.66 12.11
N LEU A 108 2.65 14.42 12.01
CA LEU A 108 3.35 14.39 10.74
C LEU A 108 3.73 12.96 10.39
N PHE A 109 3.38 12.53 9.17
CA PHE A 109 3.78 11.23 8.62
C PHE A 109 5.30 10.98 8.75
N ASP A 110 6.12 12.01 8.48
CA ASP A 110 7.59 11.89 8.48
C ASP A 110 8.20 11.68 9.88
N ALA A 111 7.42 11.85 10.95
CA ALA A 111 7.92 11.61 12.31
C ALA A 111 8.25 10.13 12.55
N ASP A 112 7.43 9.24 11.98
CA ASP A 112 7.66 7.80 12.00
C ASP A 112 6.89 7.12 10.83
N PRO A 113 7.49 6.97 9.65
CA PRO A 113 6.82 6.42 8.48
C PRO A 113 6.61 4.89 8.56
N GLY A 114 7.22 4.20 9.53
CA GLY A 114 7.21 2.75 9.65
C GLY A 114 5.80 2.15 9.77
N PRO A 115 4.99 2.58 10.75
CA PRO A 115 3.63 2.08 11.01
C PRO A 115 2.66 2.19 9.82
N PHE A 116 2.83 3.20 8.98
CA PHE A 116 1.94 3.44 7.84
C PHE A 116 2.12 2.41 6.72
N ARG A 117 3.31 1.82 6.59
CA ARG A 117 3.64 0.90 5.48
C ARG A 117 2.84 -0.40 5.51
N PRO A 118 2.85 -1.21 6.59
CA PRO A 118 2.05 -2.42 6.64
C PRO A 118 0.55 -2.13 6.55
N LEU A 119 0.10 -0.99 7.11
CA LEU A 119 -1.28 -0.53 6.98
C LEU A 119 -1.68 -0.28 5.52
N VAL A 120 -0.87 0.46 4.76
CA VAL A 120 -1.11 0.71 3.34
C VAL A 120 -1.04 -0.58 2.52
N VAL A 121 -0.06 -1.46 2.77
CA VAL A 121 0.02 -2.76 2.08
C VAL A 121 -1.24 -3.58 2.34
N ARG A 122 -1.68 -3.70 3.60
CA ARG A 122 -2.89 -4.42 3.97
C ARG A 122 -4.12 -3.87 3.28
N TYR A 123 -4.32 -2.55 3.32
CA TYR A 123 -5.43 -1.89 2.64
C TYR A 123 -5.48 -2.24 1.15
N VAL A 124 -4.36 -2.13 0.45
CA VAL A 124 -4.32 -2.38 -1.00
C VAL A 124 -4.53 -3.87 -1.34
N VAL A 125 -4.08 -4.80 -0.48
CA VAL A 125 -4.32 -6.24 -0.66
C VAL A 125 -5.78 -6.60 -0.40
N GLU A 126 -6.38 -6.07 0.67
CA GLU A 126 -7.76 -6.39 1.03
C GLU A 126 -8.80 -5.71 0.13
N GLU A 127 -8.50 -4.51 -0.40
CA GLU A 127 -9.40 -3.70 -1.27
C GLU A 127 -10.85 -3.66 -0.72
N PRO A 128 -11.09 -3.22 0.53
CA PRO A 128 -12.41 -3.32 1.16
C PRO A 128 -13.43 -2.35 0.54
N ASP A 129 -14.61 -2.86 0.21
CA ASP A 129 -15.70 -2.11 -0.48
C ASP A 129 -16.18 -0.84 0.27
N GLU A 130 -16.00 -0.78 1.59
CA GLU A 130 -16.40 0.33 2.44
C GLU A 130 -15.47 1.55 2.37
N ILE A 131 -14.26 1.40 1.80
CA ILE A 131 -13.27 2.47 1.68
C ILE A 131 -13.22 2.92 0.22
N ASP A 132 -13.73 4.12 -0.03
CA ASP A 132 -13.73 4.74 -1.37
C ASP A 132 -12.59 5.76 -1.49
N LEU A 133 -11.37 5.28 -1.71
CA LEU A 133 -10.24 6.13 -2.10
C LEU A 133 -10.17 6.26 -3.62
N THR A 134 -9.97 7.49 -4.09
CA THR A 134 -9.70 7.74 -5.50
C THR A 134 -8.36 7.15 -5.92
N ASP A 135 -8.19 6.87 -7.22
CA ASP A 135 -6.89 6.45 -7.76
C ASP A 135 -5.76 7.43 -7.39
N ARG A 136 -6.05 8.73 -7.29
CA ARG A 136 -5.06 9.75 -6.92
C ARG A 136 -4.62 9.60 -5.46
N GLU A 137 -5.53 9.31 -4.55
CA GLU A 137 -5.24 9.09 -3.13
C GLU A 137 -4.47 7.79 -2.93
N GLU A 138 -4.83 6.72 -3.64
CA GLU A 138 -4.05 5.48 -3.57
C GLU A 138 -2.66 5.63 -4.16
N ARG A 139 -2.50 6.35 -5.28
CA ARG A 139 -1.18 6.69 -5.82
C ARG A 139 -0.37 7.51 -4.81
N LEU A 140 -1.01 8.42 -4.07
CA LEU A 140 -0.37 9.16 -2.99
C LEU A 140 0.14 8.22 -1.88
N LEU A 141 -0.67 7.27 -1.42
CA LEU A 141 -0.26 6.26 -0.45
C LEU A 141 0.95 5.44 -0.95
N VAL A 142 0.92 4.99 -2.21
CA VAL A 142 2.06 4.25 -2.79
C VAL A 142 3.32 5.11 -2.87
N MET A 143 3.23 6.28 -3.50
CA MET A 143 4.40 7.12 -3.77
C MET A 143 5.05 7.63 -2.48
N ARG A 144 4.22 8.01 -1.49
CA ARG A 144 4.70 8.58 -0.23
C ARG A 144 4.99 7.52 0.83
N ALA A 145 4.03 6.63 1.11
CA ALA A 145 4.19 5.66 2.20
C ALA A 145 5.10 4.49 1.83
N LEU A 146 4.92 3.93 0.62
CA LEU A 146 5.66 2.75 0.19
C LEU A 146 6.98 3.07 -0.52
N GLN A 147 7.01 4.10 -1.37
CA GLN A 147 8.19 4.45 -2.16
C GLN A 147 9.05 5.56 -1.56
N ALA A 148 8.59 6.20 -0.48
CA ALA A 148 9.29 7.26 0.24
C ALA A 148 9.74 8.45 -0.65
N ARG A 149 9.04 8.71 -1.77
CA ARG A 149 9.34 9.84 -2.67
C ARG A 149 9.11 11.16 -1.95
N ASP A 150 10.01 12.12 -2.13
CA ASP A 150 9.95 13.44 -1.49
C ASP A 150 8.64 14.16 -1.81
N TRP A 151 8.20 15.02 -0.89
CA TRP A 151 6.87 15.63 -0.96
C TRP A 151 6.66 16.52 -2.18
N ASP A 152 7.69 17.24 -2.61
CA ASP A 152 7.60 18.15 -3.77
C ASP A 152 7.40 17.33 -5.05
N SER A 153 8.20 16.27 -5.23
CA SER A 153 8.05 15.32 -6.33
C SER A 153 6.67 14.64 -6.36
N VAL A 154 6.14 14.24 -5.20
CA VAL A 154 4.80 13.65 -5.10
C VAL A 154 3.71 14.67 -5.39
N ALA A 155 3.85 15.90 -4.86
CA ALA A 155 2.91 16.98 -5.11
C ALA A 155 2.82 17.31 -6.60
N ASP A 156 3.97 17.46 -7.27
CA ASP A 156 4.05 17.72 -8.71
C ASP A 156 3.48 16.56 -9.52
N SER A 157 3.91 15.32 -9.23
CA SER A 157 3.48 14.13 -9.96
C SER A 157 1.97 13.88 -9.90
N LEU A 158 1.36 14.23 -8.76
CA LEU A 158 -0.08 14.09 -8.54
C LEU A 158 -0.83 15.41 -8.71
N ALA A 159 -0.20 16.45 -9.26
CA ALA A 159 -0.80 17.76 -9.54
C ALA A 159 -1.50 18.41 -8.32
N TYR A 160 -0.90 18.31 -7.14
CA TYR A 160 -1.30 19.11 -5.98
C TYR A 160 -0.78 20.54 -6.13
N HIS A 161 -1.54 21.53 -5.67
CA HIS A 161 -1.16 22.94 -5.79
C HIS A 161 0.02 23.30 -4.89
N SER A 162 0.28 22.51 -3.86
CA SER A 162 1.41 22.66 -2.95
C SER A 162 1.70 21.39 -2.16
N THR A 163 2.93 21.31 -1.65
CA THR A 163 3.40 20.30 -0.69
C THR A 163 2.46 20.19 0.51
N SER A 164 2.04 21.31 1.10
CA SER A 164 1.12 21.29 2.23
C SER A 164 -0.27 20.74 1.88
N GLN A 165 -0.76 20.95 0.65
CA GLN A 165 -2.01 20.33 0.21
C GLN A 165 -1.84 18.81 0.04
N CYS A 166 -0.71 18.37 -0.52
CA CYS A 166 -0.36 16.96 -0.66
C CYS A 166 -0.30 16.25 0.72
N MET A 167 0.35 16.88 1.71
CA MET A 167 0.41 16.35 3.08
C MET A 167 -0.97 16.23 3.73
N ARG A 168 -1.84 17.22 3.55
CA ARG A 168 -3.23 17.15 4.04
C ARG A 168 -4.02 16.02 3.37
N ALA A 169 -3.88 15.87 2.06
CA ALA A 169 -4.51 14.78 1.32
C ALA A 169 -4.03 13.40 1.78
N LEU A 170 -2.76 13.27 2.20
CA LEU A 170 -2.27 12.01 2.79
C LEU A 170 -3.00 11.74 4.12
N GLY A 171 -3.11 12.74 4.99
CA GLY A 171 -3.86 12.62 6.24
C GLY A 171 -5.33 12.23 6.02
N ASP A 172 -6.00 12.90 5.07
CA ASP A 172 -7.39 12.60 4.70
C ASP A 172 -7.54 11.16 4.18
N ALA A 173 -6.64 10.69 3.31
CA ALA A 173 -6.64 9.33 2.77
C ALA A 173 -6.37 8.25 3.84
N LEU A 174 -5.72 8.60 4.96
CA LEU A 174 -5.47 7.68 6.07
C LEU A 174 -6.66 7.54 7.02
N ARG A 175 -7.61 8.48 7.05
CA ARG A 175 -8.77 8.43 7.95
C ARG A 175 -9.60 7.15 7.81
N PRO A 176 -10.07 6.75 6.61
CA PRO A 176 -10.86 5.52 6.47
C PRO A 176 -10.04 4.28 6.82
N LEU A 177 -8.72 4.29 6.62
CA LEU A 177 -7.84 3.20 7.04
C LEU A 177 -7.76 3.10 8.57
N VAL A 178 -7.67 4.24 9.26
CA VAL A 178 -7.72 4.28 10.73
C VAL A 178 -9.07 3.82 11.26
N ASP A 179 -10.17 4.24 10.63
CA ASP A 179 -11.53 3.86 11.07
C ASP A 179 -11.80 2.37 10.91
N ARG A 180 -11.24 1.74 9.87
CA ARG A 180 -11.40 0.30 9.62
C ARG A 180 -10.44 -0.56 10.43
N TYR A 181 -9.16 -0.19 10.48
CA TYR A 181 -8.10 -1.05 11.01
C TYR A 181 -7.61 -0.66 12.40
N GLY A 182 -7.90 0.56 12.85
CA GLY A 182 -7.43 1.08 14.12
C GLY A 182 -8.13 0.40 15.31
N GLY A 183 -7.34 -0.01 16.30
CA GLY A 183 -7.87 -0.41 17.61
C GLY A 183 -8.15 0.78 18.52
N ASP A 184 -8.50 0.51 19.78
CA ASP A 184 -8.92 1.51 20.78
C ASP A 184 -8.00 2.74 20.82
N ALA A 185 -6.67 2.54 20.84
CA ALA A 185 -5.70 3.63 20.90
C ALA A 185 -5.78 4.61 19.71
N ALA A 186 -6.15 4.13 18.51
CA ALA A 186 -6.33 4.98 17.33
C ALA A 186 -7.66 5.73 17.40
N LEU A 187 -8.73 5.05 17.84
CA LEU A 187 -10.07 5.63 17.93
C LEU A 187 -10.16 6.70 19.02
N GLU A 188 -9.46 6.54 20.15
CA GLU A 188 -9.32 7.58 21.19
C GLU A 188 -8.71 8.88 20.63
N VAL A 189 -7.67 8.76 19.77
CA VAL A 189 -7.04 9.93 19.13
C VAL A 189 -8.01 10.58 18.15
N ARG A 190 -8.72 9.77 17.35
CA ARG A 190 -9.74 10.28 16.43
C ARG A 190 -10.81 11.08 17.17
N GLU A 191 -11.41 10.51 18.22
CA GLU A 191 -12.48 11.15 19.00
C GLU A 191 -12.02 12.50 19.56
N ARG A 192 -10.81 12.56 20.11
CA ARG A 192 -10.21 13.80 20.60
C ARG A 192 -10.17 14.93 19.56
N PHE A 193 -9.94 14.62 18.29
CA PHE A 193 -9.84 15.62 17.22
C PHE A 193 -11.16 15.86 16.48
N LEU A 194 -12.15 14.96 16.57
CA LEU A 194 -13.50 15.19 16.04
C LEU A 194 -14.36 16.04 16.98
N ASP A 195 -14.06 16.04 18.28
CA ASP A 195 -14.75 16.84 19.30
C ASP A 195 -14.30 18.32 19.35
N THR A 196 -13.39 18.74 18.46
CA THR A 196 -12.80 20.10 18.41
C THR A 196 -13.30 20.88 17.20
#